data_AF-A0A7J6HT03-F1
#
_entry.id   AF-A0A7J6HT03-F1
#
_cell.length_a   1.000
_cell.length_b   1.000
_cell.length_c   1.000
_cell.angle_alpha   90.00
_cell.angle_beta   90.00
_cell.angle_gamma   90.00
#
_symmetry.space_group_name_H-M   'P 1'
#
loop_
_entity.id
_entity.type
_entity.pdbx_description
1 polymer ?
#
loop_
_entity_poly.entity_id
_entity_poly.type
_entity_poly.pdbx_seq_one_letter_code
_entity_poly.pdbx_strand_id
1 'polypeptide(L)' 'MENGGNDLYMEMKESGVINEQNIAESKVALVYGQINEPPGARMRVGLTALTMAEYFRDVNELP' A
#
# COMPACT_ATOMS: atom_id res chain seq x y z
N MET A 1 -9.81 -10.90 16.78
CA MET A 1 -9.37 -11.25 15.42
C MET A 1 -8.43 -10.14 15.00
N GLU A 2 -7.13 -10.38 15.05
CA GLU A 2 -6.11 -9.45 14.57
C GLU A 2 -6.24 -9.35 13.05
N ASN A 3 -6.54 -8.16 12.54
CA ASN A 3 -6.56 -7.91 11.11
C ASN A 3 -5.15 -7.48 10.73
N GLY A 4 -4.28 -8.41 10.30
CA GLY A 4 -2.86 -8.11 10.06
C GLY A 4 -2.59 -6.91 9.12
N GLY A 5 -3.53 -6.56 8.22
CA GLY A 5 -3.42 -5.33 7.42
C GLY A 5 -3.63 -4.04 8.20
N ASN A 6 -4.47 -4.05 9.24
CA ASN A 6 -4.64 -2.91 10.14
C ASN A 6 -3.39 -2.73 11.01
N ASP A 7 -2.82 -3.82 11.52
CA ASP A 7 -1.64 -3.76 12.39
C ASP A 7 -0.42 -3.25 11.63
N LEU A 8 -0.22 -3.72 10.38
CA LEU A 8 0.83 -3.19 9.50
C LEU A 8 0.63 -1.70 9.19
N TYR A 9 -0.61 -1.24 8.96
CA TYR A 9 -0.87 0.19 8.76
C TYR A 9 -0.49 1.02 9.99
N MET A 10 -0.85 0.55 11.19
CA MET A 10 -0.49 1.21 12.44
C MET A 10 1.03 1.24 12.65
N GLU A 11 1.73 0.14 12.38
CA GLU A 11 3.20 0.08 12.47
C GLU A 11 3.88 1.06 11.49
N MET A 12 3.39 1.14 10.24
CA MET A 12 3.91 2.07 9.23
C MET A 12 3.65 3.54 9.57
N LYS A 13 2.55 3.82 10.28
CA LYS A 13 2.24 5.13 10.83
C LYS A 13 3.15 5.48 12.02
N GLU A 14 3.28 4.57 12.99
CA GLU A 14 4.12 4.79 14.19
C GLU A 14 5.60 4.95 13.83
N SER A 15 6.07 4.26 12.80
CA SER A 15 7.44 4.40 12.26
C SER A 15 7.65 5.67 11.42
N GLY A 16 6.60 6.43 11.11
CA GLY A 16 6.67 7.66 10.31
C GLY A 16 6.90 7.42 8.81
N VAL A 17 6.75 6.18 8.33
CA VAL A 17 6.79 5.87 6.89
C VAL A 17 5.51 6.37 6.21
N ILE A 18 4.37 6.30 6.91
CA ILE A 18 3.11 6.96 6.55
C ILE A 18 2.97 8.22 7.40
N ASN A 19 2.89 9.37 6.73
CA ASN A 19 2.60 10.66 7.36
C ASN A 19 1.12 10.98 7.18
N GLU A 20 0.31 10.78 8.23
CA GLU A 20 -1.13 11.06 8.19
C GLU A 20 -1.46 12.55 8.09
N GLN A 21 -0.58 13.43 8.58
CA GLN A 21 -0.78 14.88 8.52
C GLN A 21 -0.43 15.43 7.13
N ASN A 22 0.50 14.79 6.43
CA ASN A 22 0.87 15.11 5.06
C ASN A 22 1.08 13.84 4.23
N ILE A 23 0.01 13.36 3.59
CA ILE A 23 0.03 12.14 2.78
C ILE A 23 1.05 12.22 1.64
N ALA A 24 1.31 13.42 1.08
CA ALA A 24 2.27 13.59 -0.01
C ALA A 24 3.73 13.33 0.42
N GLU A 25 4.03 13.37 1.72
CA GLU A 25 5.36 13.05 2.27
C GLU A 25 5.51 11.56 2.67
N SER A 26 4.44 10.76 2.53
CA SER A 26 4.50 9.33 2.84
C SER A 26 5.42 8.60 1.85
N LYS A 27 6.18 7.63 2.35
CA LYS A 27 7.21 6.91 1.58
C LYS A 27 6.76 5.52 1.10
N VAL A 28 5.53 5.14 1.41
CA VAL A 28 4.97 3.82 1.08
C VAL A 28 3.54 3.96 0.59
N ALA A 29 3.17 3.11 -0.36
CA ALA A 29 1.79 2.85 -0.73
C ALA A 29 1.43 1.40 -0.34
N LEU A 30 0.34 1.22 0.40
CA LEU A 30 -0.14 -0.09 0.82
C LEU A 30 -1.36 -0.48 -0.02
N VAL A 31 -1.30 -1.66 -0.65
CA VAL A 31 -2.39 -2.22 -1.46
C VAL A 31 -2.82 -3.54 -0.84
N TYR A 32 -4.06 -3.59 -0.33
CA TYR A 32 -4.60 -4.74 0.40
C TYR A 32 -5.59 -5.55 -0.43
N GLY A 33 -5.51 -6.88 -0.32
CA GLY A 33 -6.46 -7.83 -0.90
C GLY A 33 -6.90 -8.79 0.19
N GLN A 34 -7.88 -8.37 0.98
CA GLN A 34 -8.26 -9.04 2.21
C GLN A 34 -8.94 -10.39 1.94
N ILE A 35 -8.86 -11.33 2.90
CA ILE A 35 -9.44 -12.68 2.74
C ILE A 35 -10.96 -12.64 2.56
N ASN A 36 -11.64 -11.62 3.10
CA ASN A 36 -13.08 -11.43 2.95
C ASN A 36 -13.50 -10.90 1.56
N GLU A 37 -12.56 -10.47 0.71
CA GLU A 37 -12.88 -9.97 -0.63
C GLU A 37 -13.12 -11.11 -1.63
N PRO A 38 -13.92 -10.89 -2.70
CA PRO A 38 -14.16 -11.91 -3.70
C PRO A 38 -12.84 -12.38 -4.36
N PRO A 39 -12.74 -13.66 -4.76
CA PRO A 39 -11.50 -14.23 -5.30
C PRO A 39 -10.96 -13.46 -6.53
N GLY A 40 -11.84 -12.86 -7.33
CA GLY A 40 -11.44 -12.01 -8.45
C GLY A 40 -10.71 -10.72 -8.03
N ALA A 41 -11.07 -10.12 -6.90
CA ALA A 41 -10.38 -8.95 -6.35
C ALA A 41 -8.99 -9.34 -5.83
N ARG A 42 -8.92 -10.44 -5.06
CA ARG A 42 -7.65 -10.97 -4.55
C ARG A 42 -6.66 -11.39 -5.64
N MET A 43 -7.14 -11.92 -6.77
CA MET A 43 -6.28 -12.27 -7.89
C MET A 43 -5.67 -11.03 -8.57
N ARG A 44 -6.36 -9.88 -8.52
CA ARG A 44 -5.95 -8.66 -9.23
C ARG A 44 -5.15 -7.69 -8.36
N VAL A 45 -5.22 -7.81 -7.03
CA VAL A 45 -4.56 -6.88 -6.10
C VAL A 45 -3.06 -6.72 -6.37
N GLY A 46 -2.37 -7.81 -6.71
CA GLY A 46 -0.94 -7.79 -7.05
C GLY A 46 -0.65 -7.00 -8.33
N LEU A 47 -1.54 -7.05 -9.31
CA LEU A 47 -1.41 -6.28 -10.57
C LEU A 47 -1.61 -4.79 -10.32
N THR A 48 -2.54 -4.42 -9.44
CA THR A 48 -2.73 -3.03 -9.01
C THR A 48 -1.46 -2.49 -8.33
N ALA A 49 -0.88 -3.27 -7.40
CA ALA A 49 0.38 -2.91 -6.76
C ALA A 49 1.53 -2.78 -7.77
N LEU A 50 1.63 -3.71 -8.74
CA LEU A 50 2.63 -3.66 -9.80
C LEU A 50 2.46 -2.41 -10.66
N THR A 51 1.23 -2.05 -11.04
CA THR A 51 0.96 -0.85 -11.84
C THR A 51 1.43 0.42 -11.12
N MET A 52 1.21 0.51 -9.81
CA MET A 52 1.70 1.64 -9.00
C MET A 52 3.23 1.66 -8.94
N ALA A 53 3.87 0.50 -8.77
CA ALA A 53 5.33 0.38 -8.78
C ALA A 53 5.94 0.74 -10.16
N GLU A 54 5.29 0.34 -11.25
CA GLU A 54 5.68 0.70 -12.61
C GLU A 54 5.56 2.20 -12.85
N TYR A 55 4.48 2.84 -12.38
CA TYR A 55 4.35 4.29 -12.43
C TYR A 55 5.50 5.00 -11.69
N PHE A 56 5.86 4.51 -10.49
CA PHE A 56 7.01 5.05 -9.76
C PHE A 56 8.35 4.74 -10.40
N ARG A 57 8.48 3.69 -11.21
CA ARG A 57 9.71 3.39 -11.96
C ARG A 57 9.84 4.27 -13.20
N ASP A 58 8.75 4.48 -13.92
CA ASP A 58 8.76 5.02 -15.28
C ASP A 58 8.47 6.53 -15.34
N VAL A 59 7.69 7.07 -14.41
CA VAL A 59 7.20 8.46 -14.45
C VAL A 59 7.79 9.32 -13.34
N ASN A 60 7.87 8.78 -12.12
CA ASN A 60 8.65 9.39 -11.07
C ASN A 60 10.09 8.88 -11.18
N GLU A 61 10.92 9.50 -12.01
CA GLU A 61 12.36 9.37 -11.80
C GLU A 61 12.67 9.86 -10.38
N LEU A 62 12.76 8.93 -9.43
CA LEU A 62 13.24 9.22 -8.08
C LEU A 62 14.63 9.84 -8.25
N PRO A 63 14.87 11.10 -7.82
CA PRO A 63 16.22 11.63 -7.75
C PRO A 63 17.10 10.82 -6.79
#